data_AF-A0A0D1ELF7-F1
#
_entry.id   AF-A0A0D1ELF7-F1
#
_cell.length_a   1.000
_cell.length_b   1.000
_cell.length_c   1.000
_cell.angle_alpha   90.00
_cell.angle_beta   90.00
_cell.angle_gamma   90.00
#
_symmetry.space_group_name_H-M   'P 1'
#
loop_
_entity.id
_entity.type
_entity.pdbx_description
1 polymer ?
#
loop_
_entity_poly.entity_id
_entity_poly.type
_entity_poly.pdbx_seq_one_letter_code
_entity_poly.pdbx_strand_id
1 'polypeptide(L)'
;MKIRTAEAAQPHMSVHLVAGRFGKGAIGPDDRASPEERARRTRRLADCVDYVRWQALRTAPERTLVVAYKAIKKEFEDIPGVVTAHFNATAGLDVFGDVSALIVIGRPLPPSGALAAPAAALFGRMPKGEYGWSTEGVRMRDSTTRAVRVTRHEDDLGETVRAEICDDEVIQCIGRGRGVNRTAGTQLEVHVLADLALPLIYDVVVDWDNLKPDIFQRMLLDGIAVDSPMDAVRMHPDLFGTENQAELAFARAGFKGQNLTGSYRDMTLKSAAYRRAGRGRGWQRVWWVFGNAGKVRARLAQKLGGLADWRAAEHDE
;
A
#
# COMPACT_ATOMS: atom_id res chain seq x y z
N MET A 1 -22.31 14.65 -31.52
CA MET A 1 -22.44 15.07 -30.10
C MET A 1 -21.11 15.66 -29.66
N LYS A 2 -21.05 16.97 -29.34
CA LYS A 2 -19.82 17.60 -28.81
C LYS A 2 -19.78 17.32 -27.30
N ILE A 3 -18.95 16.36 -26.89
CA ILE A 3 -18.68 16.12 -25.48
C ILE A 3 -17.80 17.28 -25.00
N ARG A 4 -18.27 18.01 -23.97
CA ARG A 4 -17.47 19.02 -23.28
C ARG A 4 -16.86 18.36 -22.06
N THR A 5 -15.53 18.23 -22.05
CA THR A 5 -14.80 17.74 -20.89
C THR A 5 -14.53 18.92 -19.95
N ALA A 6 -14.96 18.81 -18.70
CA ALA A 6 -14.66 19.76 -17.65
C ALA A 6 -13.85 19.04 -16.57
N GLU A 7 -12.68 19.58 -16.25
CA GLU A 7 -11.80 19.06 -15.20
C GLU A 7 -12.12 19.81 -13.91
N ALA A 8 -12.70 19.11 -12.93
CA ALA A 8 -13.00 19.70 -11.64
C ALA A 8 -11.72 19.78 -10.79
N ALA A 9 -11.43 20.96 -10.25
CA ALA A 9 -10.28 21.13 -9.37
C ALA A 9 -10.45 20.28 -8.09
N GLN A 10 -9.41 19.52 -7.76
CA GLN A 10 -9.33 18.69 -6.54
C GLN A 10 -8.05 19.04 -5.77
N PRO A 11 -7.92 20.28 -5.25
CA PRO A 11 -6.67 20.78 -4.67
C PRO A 11 -6.29 20.10 -3.34
N HIS A 12 -7.26 19.44 -2.70
CA HIS A 12 -7.09 18.75 -1.42
C HIS A 12 -7.14 17.23 -1.55
N MET A 13 -7.00 16.71 -2.77
CA MET A 13 -6.84 15.29 -3.04
C MET A 13 -5.48 15.05 -3.71
N SER A 14 -4.67 14.17 -3.16
CA SER A 14 -3.44 13.68 -3.79
C SER A 14 -3.66 12.29 -4.39
N VAL A 15 -3.08 12.03 -5.56
CA VAL A 15 -3.23 10.74 -6.27
C VAL A 15 -1.87 10.11 -6.54
N HIS A 16 -1.67 8.91 -6.01
CA HIS A 16 -0.46 8.12 -6.11
C HIS A 16 -0.73 6.90 -6.98
N LEU A 17 -0.09 6.82 -8.14
CA LEU A 17 -0.09 5.61 -8.97
C LEU A 17 1.12 4.75 -8.61
N VAL A 18 0.84 3.51 -8.27
CA VAL A 18 1.84 2.55 -7.85
C VAL A 18 1.90 1.42 -8.88
N ALA A 19 2.96 1.42 -9.69
CA ALA A 19 3.17 0.42 -10.73
C ALA A 19 3.65 -0.90 -10.10
N GLY A 20 3.12 -2.02 -10.58
CA GLY A 20 3.45 -3.33 -10.03
C GLY A 20 2.40 -4.41 -10.29
N ARG A 21 2.74 -5.64 -9.88
CA ARG A 21 1.90 -6.82 -10.13
C ARG A 21 0.80 -6.99 -9.08
N PHE A 22 -0.31 -6.27 -9.28
CA PHE A 22 -1.48 -6.30 -8.39
C PHE A 22 -2.73 -6.99 -8.99
N GLY A 23 -2.61 -7.58 -10.18
CA GLY A 23 -3.73 -8.30 -10.81
C GLY A 23 -4.22 -9.47 -9.97
N LYS A 24 -5.49 -9.90 -10.17
CA LYS A 24 -6.10 -11.01 -9.42
C LYS A 24 -5.25 -12.28 -9.42
N GLY A 25 -4.62 -12.62 -10.55
CA GLY A 25 -3.71 -13.77 -10.66
C GLY A 25 -2.33 -13.58 -10.01
N ALA A 26 -1.99 -12.38 -9.53
CA ALA A 26 -0.71 -12.09 -8.88
C ALA A 26 -0.80 -12.06 -7.35
N ILE A 27 -1.98 -11.74 -6.79
CA ILE A 27 -2.19 -11.56 -5.34
C ILE A 27 -3.39 -12.37 -4.81
N GLY A 28 -4.26 -12.88 -5.67
CA GLY A 28 -5.43 -13.67 -5.26
C GLY A 28 -5.11 -15.16 -5.07
N PRO A 29 -5.93 -15.85 -4.25
CA PRO A 29 -5.79 -17.29 -4.04
C PRO A 29 -6.07 -18.08 -5.32
N ASP A 30 -5.38 -19.22 -5.46
CA ASP A 30 -5.52 -20.13 -6.60
C ASP A 30 -5.04 -21.53 -6.21
N ASP A 31 -6.00 -22.41 -5.94
CA ASP A 31 -5.73 -23.77 -5.46
C ASP A 31 -5.07 -24.65 -6.53
N ARG A 32 -5.15 -24.25 -7.81
CA ARG A 32 -4.55 -24.96 -8.94
C ARG A 32 -3.09 -24.58 -9.17
N ALA A 33 -2.64 -23.46 -8.59
CA ALA A 33 -1.26 -23.00 -8.70
C ALA A 33 -0.29 -23.93 -7.97
N SER A 34 0.98 -23.96 -8.39
CA SER A 34 2.02 -24.72 -7.67
C SER A 34 2.23 -24.20 -6.24
N PRO A 35 2.79 -24.99 -5.31
CA PRO A 35 3.10 -24.53 -3.96
C PRO A 35 3.96 -23.26 -3.93
N GLU A 36 4.96 -23.18 -4.80
CA GLU A 36 5.85 -22.01 -4.94
C GLU A 36 5.10 -20.76 -5.41
N GLU A 37 4.22 -20.93 -6.39
CA GLU A 37 3.37 -19.86 -6.90
C GLU A 37 2.43 -19.34 -5.82
N ARG A 38 1.74 -20.24 -5.10
CA ARG A 38 0.87 -19.88 -3.98
C ARG A 38 1.63 -19.09 -2.92
N ALA A 39 2.80 -19.57 -2.51
CA ALA A 39 3.65 -18.89 -1.54
C ALA A 39 4.08 -17.49 -2.03
N ARG A 40 4.36 -17.33 -3.33
CA ARG A 40 4.67 -16.01 -3.91
C ARG A 40 3.47 -15.07 -3.86
N ARG A 41 2.27 -15.53 -4.19
CA ARG A 41 1.05 -14.73 -4.13
C ARG A 41 0.72 -14.31 -2.70
N THR A 42 0.83 -15.25 -1.75
CA THR A 42 0.66 -14.97 -0.32
C THR A 42 1.64 -13.89 0.17
N ARG A 43 2.92 -13.98 -0.20
CA ARG A 43 3.91 -12.94 0.16
C ARG A 43 3.55 -11.56 -0.42
N ARG A 44 3.14 -11.50 -1.69
CA ARG A 44 2.73 -10.22 -2.30
C ARG A 44 1.48 -9.63 -1.63
N LEU A 45 0.52 -10.49 -1.29
CA LEU A 45 -0.67 -10.05 -0.55
C LEU A 45 -0.31 -9.55 0.84
N ALA A 46 0.59 -10.24 1.55
CA ALA A 46 1.11 -9.78 2.84
C ALA A 46 1.80 -8.41 2.73
N ASP A 47 2.62 -8.17 1.69
CA ASP A 47 3.22 -6.84 1.45
C ASP A 47 2.14 -5.75 1.25
N CYS A 48 1.03 -6.08 0.58
CA CYS A 48 -0.10 -5.15 0.41
C CYS A 48 -0.84 -4.90 1.74
N VAL A 49 -1.03 -5.94 2.55
CA VAL A 49 -1.63 -5.85 3.89
C VAL A 49 -0.78 -4.95 4.80
N ASP A 50 0.53 -5.15 4.83
CA ASP A 50 1.43 -4.32 5.63
C ASP A 50 1.44 -2.85 5.15
N TYR A 51 1.30 -2.62 3.85
CA TYR A 51 1.17 -1.28 3.31
C TYR A 51 -0.11 -0.60 3.77
N VAL A 52 -1.25 -1.30 3.69
CA VAL A 52 -2.52 -0.80 4.22
C VAL A 52 -2.42 -0.51 5.71
N ARG A 53 -1.81 -1.41 6.50
CA ARG A 53 -1.58 -1.20 7.93
C ARG A 53 -0.78 0.06 8.19
N TRP A 54 0.30 0.28 7.43
CA TRP A 54 1.11 1.50 7.55
C TRP A 54 0.31 2.76 7.25
N GLN A 55 -0.48 2.76 6.17
CA GLN A 55 -1.29 3.92 5.82
C GLN A 55 -2.39 4.18 6.83
N ALA A 56 -3.13 3.16 7.25
CA ALA A 56 -4.17 3.29 8.28
C ALA A 56 -3.60 3.80 9.61
N LEU A 57 -2.38 3.37 9.96
CA LEU A 57 -1.68 3.85 11.14
C LEU A 57 -1.25 5.32 11.01
N ARG A 58 -0.78 5.75 9.83
CA ARG A 58 -0.38 7.14 9.56
C ARG A 58 -1.56 8.09 9.57
N THR A 59 -2.70 7.64 9.09
CA THR A 59 -3.91 8.46 9.00
C THR A 59 -4.83 8.32 10.19
N ALA A 60 -4.39 7.68 11.28
CA ALA A 60 -5.20 7.57 12.48
C ALA A 60 -5.35 8.95 13.16
N PRO A 61 -6.52 9.29 13.73
CA PRO A 61 -7.68 8.41 13.96
C PRO A 61 -8.68 8.31 12.78
N GLU A 62 -8.44 9.00 11.67
CA GLU A 62 -9.31 8.96 10.50
C GLU A 62 -9.32 7.58 9.82
N ARG A 63 -10.37 7.34 9.02
CA ARG A 63 -10.59 6.04 8.38
C ARG A 63 -9.84 5.93 7.05
N THR A 64 -9.41 4.71 6.73
CA THR A 64 -8.84 4.34 5.42
C THR A 64 -9.78 3.39 4.69
N LEU A 65 -10.19 3.74 3.47
CA LEU A 65 -10.93 2.83 2.60
C LEU A 65 -9.96 1.96 1.80
N VAL A 66 -10.17 0.65 1.81
CA VAL A 66 -9.53 -0.28 0.88
C VAL A 66 -10.55 -0.86 -0.09
N VAL A 67 -10.31 -0.72 -1.40
CA VAL A 67 -11.09 -1.39 -2.44
C VAL A 67 -10.20 -2.39 -3.16
N ALA A 68 -10.60 -3.67 -3.17
CA ALA A 68 -9.81 -4.75 -3.75
C ALA A 68 -10.69 -5.83 -4.39
N TYR A 69 -10.09 -6.95 -4.81
CA TYR A 69 -10.86 -8.11 -5.24
C TYR A 69 -11.63 -8.73 -4.06
N LYS A 70 -12.86 -9.18 -4.32
CA LYS A 70 -13.70 -9.89 -3.34
C LYS A 70 -12.96 -11.02 -2.62
N ALA A 71 -12.09 -11.75 -3.33
CA ALA A 71 -11.35 -12.90 -2.80
C ALA A 71 -10.30 -12.54 -1.74
N ILE A 72 -9.81 -11.30 -1.70
CA ILE A 72 -8.77 -10.84 -0.77
C ILE A 72 -9.26 -9.75 0.19
N LYS A 73 -10.51 -9.27 0.03
CA LYS A 73 -11.11 -8.21 0.87
C LYS A 73 -10.96 -8.50 2.37
N LYS A 74 -11.21 -9.75 2.78
CA LYS A 74 -11.16 -10.19 4.18
C LYS A 74 -9.80 -9.98 4.86
N GLU A 75 -8.71 -9.98 4.09
CA GLU A 75 -7.36 -9.81 4.65
C GLU A 75 -7.12 -8.39 5.20
N PHE A 76 -8.01 -7.45 4.89
CA PHE A 76 -7.94 -6.05 5.34
C PHE A 76 -8.99 -5.70 6.39
N GLU A 77 -9.97 -6.57 6.67
CA GLU A 77 -11.13 -6.26 7.53
C GLU A 77 -10.75 -6.09 9.00
N ASP A 78 -9.74 -6.82 9.48
CA ASP A 78 -9.29 -6.79 10.87
C ASP A 78 -8.25 -5.69 11.15
N ILE A 79 -7.92 -4.85 10.15
CA ILE A 79 -6.98 -3.75 10.33
C ILE A 79 -7.68 -2.58 11.03
N PRO A 80 -7.22 -2.11 12.21
CA PRO A 80 -7.82 -0.97 12.89
C PRO A 80 -7.88 0.28 12.01
N GLY A 81 -9.02 0.98 12.00
CA GLY A 81 -9.23 2.18 11.19
C GLY A 81 -9.51 1.93 9.71
N VAL A 82 -9.53 0.67 9.25
CA VAL A 82 -9.80 0.32 7.85
C VAL A 82 -11.27 -0.04 7.64
N VAL A 83 -11.86 0.49 6.58
CA VAL A 83 -13.13 0.03 6.01
C VAL A 83 -12.86 -0.57 4.63
N THR A 84 -13.58 -1.64 4.29
CA THR A 84 -13.30 -2.39 3.06
C THR A 84 -14.49 -2.43 2.12
N ALA A 85 -14.22 -2.34 0.82
CA ALA A 85 -15.15 -2.64 -0.25
C ALA A 85 -14.48 -3.53 -1.31
N HIS A 86 -15.25 -3.95 -2.31
CA HIS A 86 -14.69 -4.68 -3.44
C HIS A 86 -15.24 -4.15 -4.76
N PHE A 87 -14.50 -4.40 -5.84
CA PHE A 87 -14.91 -4.05 -7.19
C PHE A 87 -16.32 -4.57 -7.50
N ASN A 88 -17.11 -3.77 -8.23
CA ASN A 88 -18.51 -3.96 -8.59
C ASN A 88 -19.50 -3.91 -7.41
N ALA A 89 -19.04 -3.59 -6.21
CA ALA A 89 -19.87 -3.45 -5.01
C ALA A 89 -19.69 -2.10 -4.30
N THR A 90 -19.15 -1.09 -5.01
CA THR A 90 -19.05 0.28 -4.50
C THR A 90 -20.17 1.19 -5.01
N ALA A 91 -20.82 0.82 -6.13
CA ALA A 91 -21.93 1.56 -6.71
C ALA A 91 -23.06 1.79 -5.70
N GLY A 92 -23.54 3.03 -5.61
CA GLY A 92 -24.62 3.42 -4.69
C GLY A 92 -24.22 3.60 -3.23
N LEU A 93 -22.97 3.32 -2.83
CA LEU A 93 -22.50 3.56 -1.46
C LEU A 93 -22.08 5.01 -1.24
N ASP A 94 -22.60 5.62 -0.18
CA ASP A 94 -22.29 6.97 0.29
C ASP A 94 -21.86 6.99 1.76
N VAL A 95 -20.84 6.21 2.09
CA VAL A 95 -20.35 6.03 3.47
C VAL A 95 -18.84 6.27 3.61
N PHE A 96 -18.21 6.75 2.53
CA PHE A 96 -16.76 6.90 2.41
C PHE A 96 -16.33 8.36 2.17
N GLY A 97 -17.25 9.32 2.26
CA GLY A 97 -16.97 10.73 1.98
C GLY A 97 -15.99 11.40 2.95
N ASP A 98 -15.74 10.78 4.09
CA ASP A 98 -14.95 11.26 5.23
C ASP A 98 -13.63 10.49 5.43
N VAL A 99 -13.29 9.51 4.59
CA VAL A 99 -12.00 8.81 4.71
C VAL A 99 -10.84 9.75 4.43
N SER A 100 -9.72 9.63 5.14
CA SER A 100 -8.51 10.43 4.87
C SER A 100 -7.60 9.76 3.84
N ALA A 101 -7.68 8.42 3.72
CA ALA A 101 -7.00 7.66 2.68
C ALA A 101 -7.94 6.67 1.96
N LEU A 102 -7.66 6.45 0.68
CA LEU A 102 -8.34 5.49 -0.19
C LEU A 102 -7.31 4.69 -0.99
N ILE A 103 -7.26 3.38 -0.79
CA ILE A 103 -6.31 2.48 -1.44
C ILE A 103 -7.07 1.52 -2.34
N VAL A 104 -6.88 1.65 -3.65
CA VAL A 104 -7.39 0.70 -4.65
C VAL A 104 -6.29 -0.30 -4.97
N ILE A 105 -6.55 -1.59 -4.73
CA ILE A 105 -5.57 -2.67 -4.95
C ILE A 105 -6.01 -3.54 -6.14
N GLY A 106 -5.26 -3.42 -7.22
CA GLY A 106 -5.53 -4.07 -8.50
C GLY A 106 -6.58 -3.31 -9.32
N ARG A 107 -7.11 -4.02 -10.32
CA ARG A 107 -8.17 -3.55 -11.21
C ARG A 107 -8.99 -4.72 -11.74
N PRO A 108 -10.29 -4.56 -12.03
CA PRO A 108 -11.01 -5.53 -12.83
C PRO A 108 -10.39 -5.58 -14.22
N LEU A 109 -9.91 -6.74 -14.66
CA LEU A 109 -9.44 -6.93 -16.03
C LEU A 109 -10.08 -8.21 -16.56
N PRO A 110 -11.14 -8.11 -17.39
CA PRO A 110 -11.79 -9.28 -17.95
C PRO A 110 -10.83 -9.98 -18.94
N PRO A 111 -10.86 -11.31 -19.07
CA PRO A 111 -10.19 -12.00 -20.18
C PRO A 111 -10.68 -11.44 -21.53
N SER A 112 -9.82 -11.40 -22.56
CA SER A 112 -10.19 -10.81 -23.87
C SER A 112 -11.47 -11.43 -24.45
N GLY A 113 -11.63 -12.76 -24.37
CA GLY A 113 -12.86 -13.44 -24.81
C GLY A 113 -14.14 -13.01 -24.08
N ALA A 114 -14.04 -12.51 -22.83
CA ALA A 114 -15.20 -12.01 -22.08
C ALA A 114 -15.70 -10.65 -22.57
N LEU A 115 -14.94 -9.96 -23.43
CA LEU A 115 -15.36 -8.71 -24.07
C LEU A 115 -16.35 -8.94 -25.23
N ALA A 116 -16.40 -10.15 -25.80
CA ALA A 116 -17.15 -10.42 -27.02
C ALA A 116 -18.67 -10.22 -26.85
N ALA A 117 -19.25 -10.72 -25.75
CA ALA A 117 -20.68 -10.59 -25.48
C ALA A 117 -21.14 -9.14 -25.30
N PRO A 118 -20.55 -8.32 -24.40
CA PRO A 118 -20.94 -6.91 -24.25
C PRO A 118 -20.68 -6.10 -25.53
N ALA A 119 -19.56 -6.35 -26.23
CA ALA A 119 -19.27 -5.68 -27.49
C ALA A 119 -20.30 -5.98 -28.59
N ALA A 120 -20.68 -7.25 -28.76
CA ALA A 120 -21.70 -7.64 -29.71
C ALA A 120 -23.07 -7.04 -29.38
N ALA A 121 -23.44 -7.01 -28.09
CA ALA A 121 -24.72 -6.46 -27.64
C ALA A 121 -24.82 -4.94 -27.82
N LEU A 122 -23.76 -4.18 -27.50
CA LEU A 122 -23.76 -2.72 -27.54
C LEU A 122 -23.44 -2.16 -28.93
N PHE A 123 -22.61 -2.85 -29.71
CA PHE A 123 -22.03 -2.31 -30.95
C PHE A 123 -22.19 -3.22 -32.17
N GLY A 124 -22.86 -4.36 -32.04
CA GLY A 124 -23.18 -5.25 -33.17
C GLY A 124 -21.98 -5.98 -33.77
N ARG A 125 -20.79 -5.93 -33.15
CA ARG A 125 -19.59 -6.66 -33.58
C ARG A 125 -18.78 -7.18 -32.40
N MET A 126 -18.08 -8.28 -32.60
CA MET A 126 -17.10 -8.77 -31.62
C MET A 126 -15.74 -8.10 -31.86
N PRO A 127 -14.97 -7.83 -30.80
CA PRO A 127 -13.60 -7.35 -30.92
C PRO A 127 -12.70 -8.47 -31.44
N LYS A 128 -11.63 -8.10 -32.15
CA LYS A 128 -10.59 -9.01 -32.66
C LYS A 128 -9.25 -8.73 -31.99
N GLY A 129 -8.33 -9.70 -32.03
CA GLY A 129 -7.01 -9.55 -31.42
C GLY A 129 -7.03 -9.80 -29.91
N GLU A 130 -5.93 -9.43 -29.27
CA GLU A 130 -5.69 -9.76 -27.86
C GLU A 130 -5.26 -8.54 -27.04
N TYR A 131 -4.88 -8.78 -25.79
CA TYR A 131 -4.27 -7.76 -24.96
C TYR A 131 -2.78 -7.62 -25.27
N GLY A 132 -2.37 -6.38 -25.52
CA GLY A 132 -0.98 -5.97 -25.64
C GLY A 132 -0.53 -5.10 -24.48
N TRP A 133 0.79 -4.93 -24.37
CA TRP A 133 1.37 -3.90 -23.51
C TRP A 133 1.52 -2.61 -24.32
N SER A 134 1.12 -1.48 -23.73
CA SER A 134 1.40 -0.15 -24.21
C SER A 134 2.14 0.66 -23.15
N THR A 135 2.85 1.69 -23.57
CA THR A 135 3.42 2.72 -22.70
C THR A 135 2.61 3.98 -22.91
N GLU A 136 1.93 4.43 -21.86
CA GLU A 136 1.07 5.63 -21.91
C GLU A 136 1.64 6.73 -21.03
N GLY A 137 1.39 7.99 -21.40
CA GLY A 137 1.72 9.15 -20.58
C GLY A 137 0.59 9.46 -19.59
N VAL A 138 0.91 9.59 -18.31
CA VAL A 138 0.00 10.16 -17.29
C VAL A 138 0.42 11.58 -16.94
N ARG A 139 -0.58 12.44 -16.69
CA ARG A 139 -0.36 13.84 -16.33
C ARG A 139 -0.02 13.97 -14.85
N MET A 140 1.02 14.73 -14.54
CA MET A 140 1.44 15.03 -13.18
C MET A 140 0.95 16.42 -12.74
N ARG A 141 0.84 16.65 -11.43
CA ARG A 141 0.43 17.94 -10.86
C ARG A 141 1.42 19.07 -11.16
N ASP A 142 2.69 18.76 -11.29
CA ASP A 142 3.75 19.68 -11.72
C ASP A 142 3.72 19.98 -13.24
N SER A 143 2.65 19.58 -13.94
CA SER A 143 2.45 19.71 -15.38
C SER A 143 3.41 18.88 -16.24
N THR A 144 4.20 17.98 -15.64
CA THR A 144 5.00 17.00 -16.39
C THR A 144 4.18 15.78 -16.80
N THR A 145 4.77 14.93 -17.64
CA THR A 145 4.21 13.63 -18.03
C THR A 145 5.12 12.51 -17.54
N ARG A 146 4.55 11.43 -17.02
CA ARG A 146 5.28 10.20 -16.67
C ARG A 146 4.79 9.03 -17.52
N ALA A 147 5.73 8.24 -18.03
CA ALA A 147 5.42 7.04 -18.78
C ALA A 147 5.05 5.90 -17.82
N VAL A 148 3.96 5.21 -18.11
CA VAL A 148 3.50 4.05 -17.36
C VAL A 148 3.18 2.90 -18.32
N ARG A 149 3.50 1.69 -17.89
CA ARG A 149 3.17 0.49 -18.66
C ARG A 149 1.74 0.05 -18.33
N VAL A 150 0.94 -0.16 -19.35
CA VAL A 150 -0.48 -0.54 -19.21
C VAL A 150 -0.84 -1.67 -20.16
N THR A 151 -1.91 -2.40 -19.84
CA THR A 151 -2.50 -3.36 -20.77
C THR A 151 -3.65 -2.71 -21.54
N ARG A 152 -3.62 -2.85 -22.87
CA ARG A 152 -4.66 -2.37 -23.79
C ARG A 152 -5.08 -3.50 -24.71
N HIS A 153 -6.32 -3.43 -25.19
CA HIS A 153 -6.79 -4.32 -26.23
C HIS A 153 -6.41 -3.75 -27.61
N GLU A 154 -6.01 -4.61 -28.54
CA GLU A 154 -5.58 -4.19 -29.89
C GLU A 154 -6.73 -3.63 -30.73
N ASP A 155 -7.93 -4.16 -30.56
CA ASP A 155 -9.15 -3.64 -31.19
C ASP A 155 -9.81 -2.55 -30.33
N ASP A 156 -10.02 -1.37 -30.92
CA ASP A 156 -10.63 -0.18 -30.30
C ASP A 156 -11.96 -0.44 -29.59
N LEU A 157 -12.78 -1.36 -30.11
CA LEU A 157 -14.04 -1.73 -29.45
C LEU A 157 -13.78 -2.58 -28.21
N GLY A 158 -12.85 -3.53 -28.31
CA GLY A 158 -12.41 -4.31 -27.16
C GLY A 158 -11.81 -3.39 -26.10
N GLU A 159 -11.06 -2.37 -26.52
CA GLU A 159 -10.47 -1.38 -25.63
C GLU A 159 -11.54 -0.50 -24.96
N THR A 160 -12.57 -0.08 -25.71
CA THR A 160 -13.71 0.67 -25.17
C THR A 160 -14.43 -0.11 -24.07
N VAL A 161 -14.76 -1.38 -24.33
CA VAL A 161 -15.43 -2.24 -23.33
C VAL A 161 -14.50 -2.57 -22.17
N ARG A 162 -13.21 -2.81 -22.43
CA ARG A 162 -12.21 -3.01 -21.37
C ARG A 162 -12.11 -1.78 -20.48
N ALA A 163 -12.06 -0.58 -21.04
CA ALA A 163 -11.97 0.68 -20.30
C ALA A 163 -13.21 0.88 -19.40
N GLU A 164 -14.41 0.57 -19.89
CA GLU A 164 -15.65 0.61 -19.09
C GLU A 164 -15.60 -0.34 -17.89
N ILE A 165 -15.16 -1.59 -18.09
CA ILE A 165 -15.08 -2.57 -17.01
C ILE A 165 -13.93 -2.27 -16.04
N CYS A 166 -12.83 -1.73 -16.55
CA CYS A 166 -11.55 -1.64 -15.84
C CYS A 166 -11.27 -0.25 -15.28
N ASP A 167 -11.17 0.73 -16.18
CA ASP A 167 -10.69 2.07 -15.87
C ASP A 167 -11.83 2.84 -15.18
N ASP A 168 -13.06 2.75 -15.69
CA ASP A 168 -14.22 3.43 -15.11
C ASP A 168 -14.60 2.87 -13.73
N GLU A 169 -14.45 1.57 -13.49
CA GLU A 169 -14.65 0.98 -12.15
C GLU A 169 -13.62 1.53 -11.15
N VAL A 170 -12.35 1.67 -11.54
CA VAL A 170 -11.32 2.26 -10.66
C VAL A 170 -11.60 3.75 -10.42
N ILE A 171 -11.98 4.50 -11.45
CA ILE A 171 -12.40 5.90 -11.31
C ILE A 171 -13.60 6.02 -10.37
N GLN A 172 -14.58 5.11 -10.49
CA GLN A 172 -15.73 5.07 -9.61
C GLN A 172 -15.32 4.81 -8.15
N CYS A 173 -14.38 3.87 -7.93
CA CYS A 173 -13.82 3.60 -6.61
C CYS A 173 -13.16 4.85 -6.02
N ILE A 174 -12.32 5.54 -6.78
CA ILE A 174 -11.66 6.80 -6.35
C ILE A 174 -12.70 7.87 -6.02
N GLY A 175 -13.75 7.98 -6.84
CA GLY A 175 -14.86 8.91 -6.63
C GLY A 175 -15.57 8.76 -5.28
N ARG A 176 -15.48 7.59 -4.64
CA ARG A 176 -16.05 7.35 -3.30
C ARG A 176 -15.42 8.21 -2.21
N GLY A 177 -14.15 8.59 -2.39
CA GLY A 177 -13.48 9.53 -1.49
C GLY A 177 -14.00 10.97 -1.61
N ARG A 178 -14.80 11.31 -2.64
CA ARG A 178 -15.37 12.65 -2.86
C ARG A 178 -14.30 13.76 -2.90
N GLY A 179 -13.23 13.54 -3.67
CA GLY A 179 -12.08 14.46 -3.79
C GLY A 179 -12.45 15.94 -4.04
N VAL A 180 -13.49 16.20 -4.84
CA VAL A 180 -13.98 17.56 -5.15
C VAL A 180 -14.52 18.29 -3.91
N ASN A 181 -15.04 17.56 -2.93
CA ASN A 181 -15.64 18.13 -1.73
C ASN A 181 -14.62 18.32 -0.59
N ARG A 182 -13.36 17.94 -0.80
CA ARG A 182 -12.33 18.03 0.24
C ARG A 182 -11.85 19.45 0.45
N THR A 183 -11.44 19.73 1.68
CA THR A 183 -10.89 21.02 2.12
C THR A 183 -9.50 20.81 2.69
N ALA A 184 -8.80 21.91 3.04
CA ALA A 184 -7.52 21.82 3.74
C ALA A 184 -7.61 21.03 5.06
N GLY A 185 -8.77 21.01 5.73
CA GLY A 185 -8.99 20.24 6.96
C GLY A 185 -9.51 18.81 6.75
N THR A 186 -9.82 18.41 5.51
CA THR A 186 -10.39 17.09 5.19
C THR A 186 -9.72 16.47 3.97
N GLN A 187 -8.40 16.58 3.89
CA GLN A 187 -7.62 16.10 2.75
C GLN A 187 -7.85 14.60 2.50
N LEU A 188 -7.67 14.18 1.24
CA LEU A 188 -7.78 12.80 0.80
C LEU A 188 -6.52 12.36 0.08
N GLU A 189 -5.92 11.26 0.52
CA GLU A 189 -4.82 10.60 -0.18
C GLU A 189 -5.33 9.34 -0.89
N VAL A 190 -5.14 9.28 -2.20
CA VAL A 190 -5.56 8.15 -3.04
C VAL A 190 -4.35 7.37 -3.51
N HIS A 191 -4.31 6.07 -3.23
CA HIS A 191 -3.29 5.16 -3.75
C HIS A 191 -3.91 4.15 -4.71
N VAL A 192 -3.43 4.10 -5.94
CA VAL A 192 -3.88 3.15 -6.95
C VAL A 192 -2.74 2.18 -7.23
N LEU A 193 -2.84 0.98 -6.65
CA LEU A 193 -1.90 -0.11 -6.84
C LEU A 193 -2.32 -0.94 -8.04
N ALA A 194 -2.01 -0.45 -9.25
CA ALA A 194 -2.35 -1.12 -10.50
C ALA A 194 -1.60 -0.52 -11.71
N ASP A 195 -1.40 -1.35 -12.73
CA ASP A 195 -0.82 -0.94 -14.02
C ASP A 195 -1.93 -0.36 -14.94
N LEU A 196 -2.23 0.94 -14.77
CA LEU A 196 -3.28 1.66 -15.50
C LEU A 196 -2.92 3.14 -15.71
N ALA A 197 -3.50 3.75 -16.74
CA ALA A 197 -3.36 5.17 -17.06
C ALA A 197 -4.76 5.78 -17.10
N LEU A 198 -5.18 6.38 -15.99
CA LEU A 198 -6.48 7.03 -15.88
C LEU A 198 -6.36 8.50 -16.30
N PRO A 199 -7.45 9.14 -16.76
CA PRO A 199 -7.51 10.57 -17.06
C PRO A 199 -7.54 11.42 -15.78
N LEU A 200 -6.64 11.17 -14.83
CA LEU A 200 -6.46 11.91 -13.59
C LEU A 200 -5.16 12.73 -13.63
N ILE A 201 -5.03 13.66 -12.68
CA ILE A 201 -3.77 14.33 -12.39
C ILE A 201 -3.13 13.60 -11.20
N TYR A 202 -1.91 13.14 -11.38
CA TYR A 202 -1.16 12.40 -10.37
C TYR A 202 -0.16 13.29 -9.63
N ASP A 203 0.00 13.04 -8.34
CA ASP A 203 1.01 13.66 -7.49
C ASP A 203 2.28 12.81 -7.48
N VAL A 204 2.11 11.48 -7.48
CA VAL A 204 3.21 10.52 -7.40
C VAL A 204 2.96 9.38 -8.39
N VAL A 205 4.02 9.00 -9.12
CA VAL A 205 4.09 7.75 -9.88
C VAL A 205 5.34 7.02 -9.41
N VAL A 206 5.19 5.81 -8.88
CA VAL A 206 6.29 5.07 -8.24
C VAL A 206 6.15 3.56 -8.45
N ASP A 207 7.27 2.85 -8.54
CA ASP A 207 7.28 1.39 -8.55
C ASP A 207 7.06 0.80 -7.15
N TRP A 208 6.31 -0.30 -7.09
CA TRP A 208 6.00 -0.99 -5.85
C TRP A 208 7.24 -1.35 -5.03
N ASP A 209 8.35 -1.73 -5.67
CA ASP A 209 9.56 -2.13 -4.97
C ASP A 209 10.22 -0.99 -4.17
N ASN A 210 9.95 0.27 -4.55
CA ASN A 210 10.43 1.45 -3.82
C ASN A 210 9.46 1.89 -2.70
N LEU A 211 8.19 1.47 -2.79
CA LEU A 211 7.13 1.91 -1.90
C LEU A 211 6.76 0.89 -0.82
N LYS A 212 6.86 -0.41 -1.14
CA LYS A 212 6.42 -1.49 -0.25
C LYS A 212 7.08 -1.41 1.13
N PRO A 213 6.41 -1.93 2.19
CA PRO A 213 6.95 -1.90 3.54
C PRO A 213 8.30 -2.59 3.63
N ASP A 214 9.32 -1.84 4.04
CA ASP A 214 10.62 -2.41 4.34
C ASP A 214 10.63 -3.14 5.69
N ILE A 215 11.76 -3.73 6.06
CA ILE A 215 11.86 -4.50 7.30
C ILE A 215 11.71 -3.61 8.55
N PHE A 216 12.12 -2.34 8.47
CA PHE A 216 12.02 -1.41 9.59
C PHE A 216 10.54 -1.04 9.83
N GLN A 217 9.79 -0.76 8.77
CA GLN A 217 8.35 -0.56 8.86
C GLN A 217 7.64 -1.79 9.42
N ARG A 218 7.99 -3.00 8.99
CA ARG A 218 7.37 -4.22 9.52
C ARG A 218 7.61 -4.41 11.00
N MET A 219 8.82 -4.10 11.49
CA MET A 219 9.08 -4.11 12.94
C MET A 219 8.24 -3.03 13.65
N LEU A 220 8.18 -1.80 13.12
CA LEU A 220 7.35 -0.73 13.68
C LEU A 220 5.85 -1.07 13.68
N LEU A 221 5.36 -1.80 12.68
CA LEU A 221 3.98 -2.32 12.63
C LEU A 221 3.72 -3.36 13.72
N ASP A 222 4.74 -4.12 14.13
CA ASP A 222 4.70 -4.95 15.34
C ASP A 222 4.94 -4.13 16.63
N GLY A 223 5.06 -2.81 16.51
CA GLY A 223 5.01 -1.82 17.58
C GLY A 223 6.36 -1.20 17.96
N ILE A 224 7.48 -1.90 17.75
CA ILE A 224 8.82 -1.35 17.99
C ILE A 224 9.82 -1.88 16.97
N ALA A 225 10.86 -1.12 16.64
CA ALA A 225 11.99 -1.58 15.83
C ALA A 225 13.30 -1.48 16.62
N VAL A 226 14.24 -2.38 16.36
CA VAL A 226 15.54 -2.43 17.04
C VAL A 226 16.68 -2.58 16.04
N ASP A 227 17.86 -2.03 16.34
CA ASP A 227 19.05 -2.08 15.45
C ASP A 227 19.94 -3.30 15.66
N SER A 228 19.76 -4.01 16.77
CA SER A 228 20.45 -5.28 17.02
C SER A 228 19.74 -6.43 16.30
N PRO A 229 20.41 -7.14 15.36
CA PRO A 229 19.83 -8.32 14.70
C PRO A 229 19.41 -9.42 15.69
N MET A 230 20.20 -9.65 16.74
CA MET A 230 19.88 -10.62 17.78
C MET A 230 18.63 -10.23 18.57
N ASP A 231 18.46 -8.94 18.89
CA ASP A 231 17.27 -8.49 19.59
C ASP A 231 16.06 -8.51 18.65
N ALA A 232 16.24 -8.20 17.35
CA ALA A 232 15.19 -8.27 16.35
C ALA A 232 14.59 -9.67 16.24
N VAL A 233 15.42 -10.73 16.26
CA VAL A 233 14.95 -12.13 16.28
C VAL A 233 14.10 -12.44 17.51
N ARG A 234 14.46 -11.90 18.68
CA ARG A 234 13.72 -12.13 19.93
C ARG A 234 12.42 -11.32 19.99
N MET A 235 12.44 -10.12 19.45
CA MET A 235 11.31 -9.20 19.44
C MET A 235 10.29 -9.58 18.37
N HIS A 236 10.74 -10.05 17.20
CA HIS A 236 9.94 -10.29 16.01
C HIS A 236 10.22 -11.68 15.40
N PRO A 237 9.93 -12.78 16.13
CA PRO A 237 10.22 -14.13 15.66
C PRO A 237 9.48 -14.51 14.37
N ASP A 238 8.36 -13.86 14.06
CA ASP A 238 7.61 -14.07 12.82
C ASP A 238 8.28 -13.38 11.60
N LEU A 239 9.14 -12.39 11.83
CA LEU A 239 9.90 -11.69 10.78
C LEU A 239 11.28 -12.30 10.56
N PHE A 240 11.90 -12.88 11.59
CA PHE A 240 13.27 -13.37 11.53
C PHE A 240 13.41 -14.75 12.17
N GLY A 241 13.94 -15.71 11.40
CA GLY A 241 14.24 -17.04 11.92
C GLY A 241 15.59 -17.12 12.65
N THR A 242 16.61 -16.41 12.17
CA THR A 242 17.97 -16.43 12.73
C THR A 242 18.63 -15.06 12.73
N GLU A 243 19.66 -14.88 13.57
CA GLU A 243 20.44 -13.63 13.63
C GLU A 243 21.09 -13.30 12.28
N ASN A 244 21.64 -14.31 11.59
CA ASN A 244 22.23 -14.13 10.26
C ASN A 244 21.18 -13.67 9.22
N GLN A 245 19.94 -14.16 9.31
CA GLN A 245 18.85 -13.69 8.45
C GLN A 245 18.47 -12.24 8.74
N ALA A 246 18.43 -11.85 10.03
CA ALA A 246 18.18 -10.47 10.43
C ALA A 246 19.30 -9.53 9.97
N GLU A 247 20.58 -9.93 10.10
CA GLU A 247 21.72 -9.17 9.60
C GLU A 247 21.63 -8.89 8.09
N LEU A 248 21.33 -9.93 7.30
CA LEU A 248 21.17 -9.79 5.85
C LEU A 248 19.96 -8.91 5.50
N ALA A 249 18.86 -9.02 6.24
CA ALA A 249 17.68 -8.17 6.04
C ALA A 249 18.01 -6.70 6.33
N PHE A 250 18.74 -6.42 7.41
CA PHE A 250 19.15 -5.06 7.78
C PHE A 250 20.11 -4.46 6.75
N ALA A 251 21.07 -5.26 6.27
CA ALA A 251 21.99 -4.83 5.22
C ALA A 251 21.25 -4.48 3.92
N ARG A 252 20.28 -5.31 3.49
CA ARG A 252 19.47 -5.07 2.29
C ARG A 252 18.58 -3.84 2.40
N ALA A 253 18.05 -3.58 3.60
CA ALA A 253 17.25 -2.39 3.87
C ALA A 253 18.10 -1.12 4.09
N GLY A 254 19.43 -1.21 4.03
CA GLY A 254 20.33 -0.10 4.33
C GLY A 254 20.29 0.37 5.79
N PHE A 255 19.65 -0.40 6.68
CA PHE A 255 19.36 -0.02 8.06
C PHE A 255 20.59 -0.07 8.99
N LYS A 256 21.63 -0.80 8.61
CA LYS A 256 22.83 -1.01 9.44
C LYS A 256 23.54 0.32 9.75
N GLY A 257 23.56 0.69 11.03
CA GLY A 257 24.29 1.87 11.52
C GLY A 257 23.56 3.21 11.32
N GLN A 258 22.27 3.20 10.95
CA GLN A 258 21.50 4.43 10.81
C GLN A 258 20.98 4.93 12.17
N ASN A 259 21.19 6.22 12.45
CA ASN A 259 20.50 6.93 13.50
C ASN A 259 19.25 7.59 12.94
N LEU A 260 18.18 6.82 12.78
CA LEU A 260 16.88 7.36 12.38
C LEU A 260 16.31 8.21 13.54
N THR A 261 16.09 9.50 13.30
CA THR A 261 15.44 10.41 14.26
C THR A 261 14.56 11.38 13.48
N GLY A 262 13.48 11.88 14.10
CA GLY A 262 12.55 12.80 13.45
C GLY A 262 11.45 12.07 12.69
N SER A 263 11.26 12.36 11.39
CA SER A 263 10.22 11.72 10.57
C SER A 263 10.76 10.54 9.76
N TYR A 264 10.02 9.44 9.71
CA TYR A 264 10.30 8.31 8.84
C TYR A 264 9.03 7.91 8.08
N ARG A 265 9.09 7.97 6.73
CA ARG A 265 7.97 7.69 5.81
C ARG A 265 6.65 8.29 6.32
N ASP A 266 6.70 9.61 6.56
CA ASP A 266 5.58 10.46 6.98
C ASP A 266 5.02 10.17 8.38
N MET A 267 5.78 9.47 9.23
CA MET A 267 5.45 9.27 10.64
C MET A 267 6.51 9.92 11.53
N THR A 268 6.09 10.46 12.68
CA THR A 268 7.03 10.92 13.71
C THR A 268 7.57 9.72 14.47
N LEU A 269 8.89 9.57 14.49
CA LEU A 269 9.62 8.44 15.05
C LEU A 269 10.25 8.85 16.38
N LYS A 270 9.86 8.14 17.44
CA LYS A 270 10.45 8.24 18.77
C LYS A 270 11.59 7.24 18.93
N SER A 271 12.53 7.51 19.81
CA SER A 271 13.68 6.62 19.98
C SER A 271 14.31 6.64 21.38
N ALA A 272 14.99 5.55 21.71
CA ALA A 272 15.79 5.45 22.91
C ALA A 272 17.03 4.58 22.68
N ALA A 273 18.10 4.88 23.39
CA ALA A 273 19.25 4.00 23.52
C ALA A 273 19.04 3.08 24.73
N TYR A 274 19.37 1.80 24.59
CA TYR A 274 19.30 0.82 25.66
C TYR A 274 20.56 -0.04 25.71
N ARG A 275 20.85 -0.58 26.90
CA ARG A 275 21.92 -1.56 27.10
C ARG A 275 21.39 -2.75 27.89
N ARG A 276 21.53 -3.96 27.34
CA ARG A 276 21.15 -5.21 28.01
C ARG A 276 22.13 -5.52 29.16
N ALA A 277 21.65 -6.17 30.20
CA ALA A 277 22.52 -6.66 31.28
C ALA A 277 23.49 -7.75 30.79
N GLY A 278 24.69 -7.78 31.39
CA GLY A 278 25.72 -8.79 31.11
C GLY A 278 27.00 -8.22 30.48
N ARG A 279 28.10 -8.98 30.63
CA ARG A 279 29.43 -8.58 30.15
C ARG A 279 29.47 -8.49 28.62
N GLY A 280 30.07 -7.43 28.09
CA GLY A 280 30.29 -7.25 26.66
C GLY A 280 29.08 -6.74 25.86
N ARG A 281 27.98 -6.33 26.52
CA ARG A 281 26.80 -5.78 25.83
C ARG A 281 27.00 -4.28 25.56
N GLY A 282 27.02 -3.93 24.28
CA GLY A 282 27.08 -2.53 23.82
C GLY A 282 25.72 -1.83 23.87
N TRP A 283 25.74 -0.51 23.66
CA TRP A 283 24.52 0.27 23.42
C TRP A 283 23.86 -0.13 22.11
N GLN A 284 22.54 -0.20 22.14
CA GLN A 284 21.66 -0.46 20.99
C GLN A 284 20.56 0.61 20.99
N ARG A 285 19.77 0.66 19.92
CA ARG A 285 18.67 1.61 19.74
C ARG A 285 17.36 0.90 19.48
N VAL A 286 16.30 1.49 20.04
CA VAL A 286 14.92 1.13 19.78
C VAL A 286 14.16 2.33 19.24
N TRP A 287 13.21 2.06 18.37
CA TRP A 287 12.30 3.04 17.80
C TRP A 287 10.85 2.59 17.91
N TRP A 288 9.95 3.56 17.98
CA TRP A 288 8.51 3.31 17.96
C TRP A 288 7.78 4.54 17.44
N VAL A 289 6.54 4.36 16.99
CA VAL A 289 5.69 5.47 16.54
C VAL A 289 4.71 5.90 17.63
N PHE A 290 4.04 4.94 18.27
CA PHE A 290 3.00 5.21 19.28
C PHE A 290 3.33 4.64 20.65
N GLY A 291 2.76 5.28 21.67
CA GLY A 291 2.99 4.94 23.06
C GLY A 291 4.13 5.75 23.69
N ASN A 292 4.45 5.41 24.93
CA ASN A 292 5.44 6.09 25.74
C ASN A 292 6.68 5.21 25.97
N ALA A 293 7.80 5.88 26.26
CA ALA A 293 9.09 5.25 26.50
C ALA A 293 9.03 4.17 27.60
N GLY A 294 8.22 4.37 28.65
CA GLY A 294 8.06 3.42 29.75
C GLY A 294 7.51 2.06 29.31
N LYS A 295 6.44 2.06 28.48
CA LYS A 295 5.86 0.82 27.93
C LYS A 295 6.83 0.10 27.00
N VAL A 296 7.56 0.84 26.16
CA VAL A 296 8.58 0.27 25.27
C VAL A 296 9.72 -0.36 26.06
N ARG A 297 10.23 0.34 27.08
CA ARG A 297 11.26 -0.18 27.99
C ARG A 297 10.80 -1.47 28.67
N ALA A 298 9.56 -1.51 29.17
CA ALA A 298 8.99 -2.70 29.80
C ALA A 298 8.90 -3.88 28.82
N ARG A 299 8.44 -3.65 27.58
CA ARG A 299 8.37 -4.68 26.53
C ARG A 299 9.74 -5.24 26.18
N LEU A 300 10.76 -4.37 26.03
CA LEU A 300 12.14 -4.81 25.79
C LEU A 300 12.66 -5.64 26.96
N ALA A 301 12.46 -5.19 28.20
CA ALA A 301 12.92 -5.92 29.38
C ALA A 301 12.28 -7.31 29.49
N GLN A 302 10.99 -7.42 29.15
CA GLN A 302 10.26 -8.68 29.15
C GLN A 302 10.82 -9.69 28.14
N LYS A 303 11.15 -9.25 26.93
CA LYS A 303 11.59 -10.13 25.83
C LYS A 303 13.10 -10.38 25.80
N LEU A 304 13.90 -9.40 26.22
CA LEU A 304 15.36 -9.45 26.14
C LEU A 304 16.04 -9.79 27.48
N GLY A 305 15.28 -9.75 28.57
CA GLY A 305 15.78 -9.78 29.95
C GLY A 305 16.08 -8.38 30.48
N GLY A 306 16.60 -8.29 31.72
CA GLY A 306 16.89 -7.01 32.37
C GLY A 306 17.77 -6.07 31.54
N LEU A 307 17.37 -4.80 31.48
CA LEU A 307 18.16 -3.72 30.89
C LEU A 307 19.05 -3.11 31.96
N ALA A 308 20.35 -2.98 31.69
CA ALA A 308 21.30 -2.29 32.55
C ALA A 308 21.09 -0.77 32.49
N ASP A 309 20.84 -0.23 31.30
CA ASP A 309 20.67 1.21 31.09
C ASP A 309 19.62 1.51 30.02
N TRP A 310 19.04 2.71 30.13
CA TRP A 310 18.02 3.26 29.23
C TRP A 310 18.18 4.77 29.13
N ARG A 311 18.13 5.31 27.91
CA ARG A 311 18.18 6.75 27.62
C ARG A 311 17.18 7.08 26.51
N ALA A 312 16.02 7.63 26.87
CA ALA A 312 15.08 8.18 25.90
C ALA A 312 15.58 9.54 25.39
N ALA A 313 15.23 9.92 24.15
CA ALA A 313 15.46 11.28 23.68
C ALA A 313 14.54 12.26 24.43
N GLU A 314 15.02 13.47 24.75
CA GLU A 314 14.35 14.47 25.61
C GLU A 314 12.99 14.97 25.08
N HIS A 315 12.63 14.65 23.83
CA HIS A 315 11.34 15.03 23.22
C HIS A 315 10.28 13.90 23.22
N ASP A 316 10.59 12.75 23.84
CA ASP A 316 9.77 11.53 23.74
C ASP A 316 9.01 11.13 25.04
N GLU A 317 9.02 12.00 26.06
CA GLU A 317 8.25 11.82 27.32
C GLU A 317 6.75 12.13 27.18
#